data_AF-A0A564FYP3-F1
#
_entry.id   AF-A0A564FYP3-F1
#
_cell.length_a   1.000
_cell.length_b   1.000
_cell.length_c   1.000
_cell.angle_alpha   90.00
_cell.angle_beta   90.00
_cell.angle_gamma   90.00
#
_symmetry.space_group_name_H-M   'P 1'
#
loop_
_entity.id
_entity.type
_entity.pdbx_description
1 polymer ?
#
loop_
_entity_poly.entity_id
_entity_poly.type
_entity_poly.pdbx_seq_one_letter_code
_entity_poly.pdbx_strand_id
1 'polypeptide(L)'
;MPRSIIRLALLSGFALALAAGAPARAQEASTAEQTIDVMNKLWGKNPGFRANHAKGVVVEGSFTPSKEAAAISKASLFAGPAVPVTVRFSDATGLPMVQDGSAKATPHGMALKFKLADSSEMDVVVNALKFFPVATGEEFRDLLKAVSESGPDAAKPTPVETFVAAHPAAGTAGATAKTPSSLARQIYNGVNAFVFVDKAGKRQAFRYRFVPVAGEDLLSPEEAAKQGDSYLMQEIATRVGKEPVSFKVLAQLAEAGDPTNDATKPWPDSRKTVDLGTLTLTKAVPDSKEAEKALLFMPNALTDGIEVSDDPLIDARVQAYAVSFSRRQQ
;
A
#
# COMPACT_ATOMS: atom_id res chain seq x y z
N MET A 1 37.63 -74.10 -55.19
CA MET A 1 38.68 -73.10 -55.50
C MET A 1 38.01 -71.77 -55.82
N PRO A 2 38.61 -70.62 -55.44
CA PRO A 2 37.94 -69.63 -54.60
C PRO A 2 37.70 -68.28 -55.30
N ARG A 3 36.88 -67.42 -54.68
CA ARG A 3 37.28 -66.04 -54.31
C ARG A 3 36.20 -65.34 -53.45
N SER A 4 36.63 -64.98 -52.24
CA SER A 4 36.00 -64.05 -51.31
C SER A 4 36.86 -62.78 -51.28
N ILE A 5 36.27 -61.59 -51.43
CA ILE A 5 36.84 -60.30 -50.98
C ILE A 5 35.70 -59.40 -50.45
N ILE A 6 35.55 -59.45 -49.12
CA ILE A 6 35.45 -58.36 -48.13
C ILE A 6 34.82 -57.02 -48.56
N ARG A 7 33.73 -56.67 -47.86
CA ARG A 7 33.06 -55.36 -47.83
C ARG A 7 33.78 -54.40 -46.87
N LEU A 8 34.02 -53.16 -47.32
CA LEU A 8 34.52 -52.06 -46.50
C LEU A 8 33.33 -51.31 -45.88
N ALA A 9 33.25 -51.26 -44.55
CA ALA A 9 32.26 -50.48 -43.81
C ALA A 9 32.90 -49.15 -43.34
N LEU A 10 32.32 -48.02 -43.75
CA LEU A 10 32.66 -46.69 -43.24
C LEU A 10 31.97 -46.46 -41.88
N LEU A 11 32.77 -46.30 -40.83
CA LEU A 11 32.36 -45.78 -39.53
C LEU A 11 32.42 -44.24 -39.56
N SER A 12 31.25 -43.60 -39.51
CA SER A 12 31.13 -42.14 -39.36
C SER A 12 30.99 -41.82 -37.87
N GLY A 13 32.04 -41.25 -37.27
CA GLY A 13 32.04 -40.79 -35.88
C GLY A 13 31.26 -39.48 -35.73
N PHE A 14 30.23 -39.48 -34.88
CA PHE A 14 29.47 -38.30 -34.51
C PHE A 14 30.17 -37.62 -33.31
N ALA A 15 30.83 -36.49 -33.56
CA ALA A 15 31.43 -35.68 -32.49
C ALA A 15 30.34 -34.80 -31.87
N LEU A 16 30.00 -35.08 -30.61
CA LEU A 16 29.06 -34.28 -29.82
C LEU A 16 29.77 -32.99 -29.38
N ALA A 17 29.48 -31.87 -30.03
CA ALA A 17 29.95 -30.55 -29.61
C ALA A 17 29.21 -30.13 -28.33
N LEU A 18 29.92 -30.14 -27.20
CA LEU A 18 29.46 -29.53 -25.94
C LEU A 18 29.39 -28.00 -26.16
N ALA A 19 28.18 -27.49 -26.36
CA ALA A 19 27.92 -26.05 -26.30
C ALA A 19 28.18 -25.57 -24.87
N ALA A 20 29.28 -24.84 -24.67
CA ALA A 20 29.54 -24.13 -23.43
C ALA A 20 28.45 -23.07 -23.25
N GLY A 21 27.51 -23.33 -22.34
CA GLY A 21 26.50 -22.35 -21.95
C GLY A 21 27.19 -21.10 -21.41
N ALA A 22 26.81 -19.94 -21.94
CA ALA A 22 27.24 -18.67 -21.37
C ALA A 22 26.89 -18.63 -19.87
N PRO A 23 27.77 -18.08 -19.00
CA PRO A 23 27.46 -18.00 -17.58
C PRO A 23 26.16 -17.21 -17.42
N ALA A 24 25.16 -17.83 -16.80
CA ALA A 24 23.94 -17.14 -16.40
C ALA A 24 24.34 -16.00 -15.47
N ARG A 25 24.30 -14.75 -15.96
CA ARG A 25 24.40 -13.57 -15.09
C ARG A 25 23.24 -13.68 -14.10
N ALA A 26 23.54 -13.77 -12.82
CA ALA A 26 22.52 -13.64 -11.79
C ALA A 26 21.78 -12.32 -12.07
N GLN A 27 20.46 -12.41 -12.30
CA GLN A 27 19.65 -11.23 -12.52
C GLN A 27 19.71 -10.37 -11.26
N GLU A 28 20.08 -9.10 -11.40
CA GLU A 28 20.09 -8.19 -10.26
C GLU A 28 18.69 -8.10 -9.67
N ALA A 29 18.59 -8.11 -8.34
CA ALA A 29 17.31 -8.02 -7.64
C ALA A 29 16.56 -6.75 -8.07
N SER A 30 15.27 -6.88 -8.35
CA SER A 30 14.40 -5.76 -8.71
C SER A 30 14.33 -4.69 -7.61
N THR A 31 13.94 -3.46 -7.96
CA THR A 31 13.70 -2.39 -6.96
C THR A 31 12.73 -2.84 -5.86
N ALA A 32 11.71 -3.62 -6.21
CA ALA A 32 10.75 -4.19 -5.26
C ALA A 32 11.41 -5.17 -4.28
N GLU A 33 12.22 -6.12 -4.79
CA GLU A 33 12.95 -7.05 -3.93
C GLU A 33 13.94 -6.34 -3.01
N GLN A 34 14.71 -5.39 -3.55
CA GLN A 34 15.62 -4.57 -2.75
C GLN A 34 14.89 -3.77 -1.66
N THR A 35 13.71 -3.22 -1.98
CA THR A 35 12.85 -2.53 -1.00
C THR A 35 12.44 -3.47 0.13
N ILE A 36 11.97 -4.68 -0.18
CA ILE A 36 11.58 -5.64 0.86
C ILE A 36 12.79 -6.14 1.65
N ASP A 37 13.96 -6.30 1.02
CA ASP A 37 15.19 -6.70 1.70
C ASP A 37 15.65 -5.66 2.72
N VAL A 38 15.62 -4.36 2.36
CA VAL A 38 15.99 -3.30 3.31
C VAL A 38 14.97 -3.15 4.45
N MET A 39 13.67 -3.33 4.19
CA MET A 39 12.65 -3.37 5.25
C MET A 39 12.91 -4.52 6.24
N ASN A 40 13.21 -5.71 5.73
CA ASN A 40 13.55 -6.86 6.55
C ASN A 40 14.88 -6.67 7.31
N LYS A 41 15.83 -5.92 6.77
CA LYS A 41 17.05 -5.51 7.48
C LYS A 41 16.73 -4.55 8.64
N LEU A 42 15.82 -3.61 8.42
CA LEU A 42 15.41 -2.60 9.41
C LEU A 42 14.60 -3.19 10.57
N TRP A 43 13.66 -4.10 10.28
CA TRP A 43 12.64 -4.54 11.24
C TRP A 43 12.63 -6.05 11.50
N GLY A 44 13.58 -6.77 10.91
CA GLY A 44 13.64 -8.23 10.97
C GLY A 44 12.74 -8.91 9.94
N LYS A 45 13.07 -10.18 9.65
CA LYS A 45 12.19 -11.08 8.90
C LYS A 45 11.21 -11.69 9.88
N ASN A 46 9.93 -11.34 9.77
CA ASN A 46 8.87 -11.81 10.65
C ASN A 46 7.96 -12.79 9.86
N PRO A 47 8.16 -14.11 9.97
CA PRO A 47 7.38 -15.10 9.21
C PRO A 47 5.87 -14.95 9.42
N GLY A 48 5.09 -15.05 8.35
CA GLY A 48 3.64 -14.84 8.38
C GLY A 48 3.19 -13.38 8.48
N PHE A 49 4.10 -12.41 8.63
CA PHE A 49 3.76 -10.97 8.70
C PHE A 49 4.17 -10.21 7.44
N ARG A 50 3.56 -9.04 7.25
CA ARG A 50 3.91 -8.12 6.16
C ARG A 50 5.28 -7.47 6.43
N ALA A 51 6.07 -7.22 5.38
CA ALA A 51 7.38 -6.56 5.51
C ALA A 51 7.27 -5.10 6.00
N ASN A 52 6.13 -4.47 5.70
CA ASN A 52 5.69 -3.20 6.27
C ASN A 52 4.20 -3.32 6.61
N HIS A 53 3.72 -2.53 7.56
CA HIS A 53 2.39 -2.67 8.12
C HIS A 53 2.12 -4.05 8.73
N ALA A 54 3.09 -4.60 9.46
CA ALA A 54 3.05 -5.95 10.03
C ALA A 54 1.90 -6.13 11.05
N LYS A 55 1.71 -5.13 11.93
CA LYS A 55 0.62 -5.11 12.91
C LYS A 55 -0.64 -4.53 12.30
N GLY A 56 -1.78 -5.17 12.52
CA GLY A 56 -3.07 -4.70 12.00
C GLY A 56 -4.27 -5.43 12.59
N VAL A 57 -5.44 -5.02 12.13
CA VAL A 57 -6.73 -5.60 12.51
C VAL A 57 -7.71 -5.52 11.35
N VAL A 58 -8.52 -6.56 11.18
CA VAL A 58 -9.52 -6.67 10.10
C VAL A 58 -10.93 -6.48 10.67
N VAL A 59 -11.67 -5.62 10.00
CA VAL A 59 -13.09 -5.35 10.26
C VAL A 59 -13.87 -5.39 8.96
N GLU A 60 -15.17 -5.60 9.07
CA GLU A 60 -16.11 -5.71 7.95
C GLU A 60 -17.20 -4.64 8.06
N GLY A 61 -17.75 -4.28 6.91
CA GLY A 61 -18.80 -3.29 6.82
C GLY A 61 -19.40 -3.20 5.42
N SER A 62 -19.91 -2.02 5.11
CA SER A 62 -20.41 -1.70 3.78
C SER A 62 -20.11 -0.25 3.39
N PHE A 63 -20.05 0.01 2.09
CA PHE A 63 -19.97 1.34 1.52
C PHE A 63 -21.26 1.68 0.79
N THR A 64 -21.90 2.77 1.18
CA THR A 64 -23.10 3.28 0.51
C THR A 64 -22.72 4.47 -0.35
N PRO A 65 -22.85 4.39 -1.69
CA PRO A 65 -22.47 5.48 -2.57
C PRO A 65 -23.39 6.69 -2.43
N SER A 66 -22.84 7.88 -2.64
CA SER A 66 -23.61 9.12 -2.73
C SER A 66 -24.29 9.25 -4.10
N LYS A 67 -25.20 10.23 -4.23
CA LYS A 67 -25.80 10.54 -5.54
C LYS A 67 -24.81 11.24 -6.46
N GLU A 68 -23.89 12.02 -5.90
CA GLU A 68 -22.87 12.76 -6.65
C GLU A 68 -21.84 11.83 -7.30
N ALA A 69 -21.52 10.69 -6.67
CA ALA A 69 -20.51 9.75 -7.14
C ALA A 69 -20.83 9.19 -8.54
N ALA A 70 -22.10 8.83 -8.78
CA ALA A 70 -22.56 8.28 -10.05
C ALA A 70 -22.52 9.27 -11.22
N ALA A 71 -22.39 10.58 -10.93
CA ALA A 71 -22.31 11.62 -11.95
C ALA A 71 -20.87 11.84 -12.46
N ILE A 72 -19.85 11.45 -11.69
CA ILE A 72 -18.44 11.72 -12.03
C ILE A 72 -17.68 10.48 -12.51
N SER A 73 -18.22 9.28 -12.29
CA SER A 73 -17.61 8.02 -12.73
C SER A 73 -18.68 6.99 -13.10
N LYS A 74 -18.35 6.12 -14.06
CA LYS A 74 -19.18 4.97 -14.45
C LYS A 74 -18.96 3.73 -13.57
N ALA A 75 -18.13 3.81 -12.53
CA ALA A 75 -17.82 2.70 -11.65
C ALA A 75 -19.05 2.07 -11.02
N SER A 76 -19.12 0.74 -11.07
CA SER A 76 -20.19 -0.04 -10.46
C SER A 76 -20.24 0.16 -8.95
N LEU A 77 -19.09 0.47 -8.31
CA LEU A 77 -19.00 0.88 -6.90
C LEU A 77 -19.92 2.06 -6.55
N PHE A 78 -20.21 2.95 -7.51
CA PHE A 78 -21.05 4.13 -7.31
C PHE A 78 -22.49 3.93 -7.78
N ALA A 79 -22.85 2.71 -8.19
CA ALA A 79 -24.18 2.39 -8.68
C ALA A 79 -24.88 1.38 -7.76
N GLY A 80 -26.06 1.75 -7.27
CA GLY A 80 -26.96 0.81 -6.59
C GLY A 80 -26.81 0.77 -5.06
N PRO A 81 -27.04 -0.41 -4.44
CA PRO A 81 -27.11 -0.54 -2.98
C PRO A 81 -25.73 -0.50 -2.32
N ALA A 82 -25.72 -0.61 -0.99
CA ALA A 82 -24.49 -0.68 -0.22
C ALA A 82 -23.62 -1.89 -0.63
N VAL A 83 -22.33 -1.64 -0.82
CA VAL A 83 -21.33 -2.61 -1.30
C VAL A 83 -20.57 -3.19 -0.09
N PRO A 84 -20.55 -4.52 0.11
CA PRO A 84 -19.77 -5.13 1.18
C PRO A 84 -18.28 -4.79 1.07
N VAL A 85 -17.64 -4.54 2.21
CA VAL A 85 -16.22 -4.18 2.26
C VAL A 85 -15.52 -4.84 3.44
N THR A 86 -14.35 -5.40 3.16
CA THR A 86 -13.38 -5.83 4.18
C THR A 86 -12.33 -4.73 4.32
N VAL A 87 -12.11 -4.26 5.54
CA VAL A 87 -11.15 -3.20 5.85
C VAL A 87 -10.07 -3.74 6.78
N ARG A 88 -8.82 -3.41 6.48
CA ARG A 88 -7.68 -3.65 7.36
C ARG A 88 -7.08 -2.32 7.80
N PHE A 89 -7.06 -2.09 9.10
CA PHE A 89 -6.24 -1.04 9.70
C PHE A 89 -4.86 -1.58 10.06
N SER A 90 -3.87 -0.70 10.15
CA SER A 90 -2.51 -1.10 10.50
C SER A 90 -1.65 0.04 11.01
N ASP A 91 -0.68 -0.31 11.85
CA ASP A 91 0.46 0.54 12.14
C ASP A 91 1.51 0.42 11.03
N ALA A 92 2.45 1.36 10.96
CA ALA A 92 3.61 1.26 10.08
C ALA A 92 4.62 0.20 10.57
N THR A 93 5.67 0.04 9.76
CA THR A 93 6.84 -0.83 9.96
C THR A 93 6.56 -2.32 9.86
N GLY A 94 7.64 -3.09 9.77
CA GLY A 94 7.64 -4.54 9.77
C GLY A 94 7.59 -5.16 11.18
N LEU A 95 7.36 -4.37 12.23
CA LEU A 95 7.39 -4.82 13.63
C LEU A 95 5.99 -5.30 14.07
N PRO A 96 5.74 -6.61 14.20
CA PRO A 96 4.40 -7.14 14.52
C PRO A 96 3.92 -6.79 15.92
N MET A 97 4.85 -6.48 16.83
CA MET A 97 4.58 -6.12 18.24
C MET A 97 4.90 -4.65 18.52
N VAL A 98 4.93 -3.78 17.50
CA VAL A 98 5.10 -2.34 17.72
C VAL A 98 4.00 -1.84 18.66
N GLN A 99 4.34 -0.94 19.57
CA GLN A 99 3.35 -0.28 20.42
C GLN A 99 2.61 0.77 19.59
N ASP A 100 1.28 0.71 19.58
CA ASP A 100 0.42 1.58 18.77
C ASP A 100 0.69 3.07 19.02
N GLY A 101 1.02 3.42 20.26
CA GLY A 101 1.34 4.78 20.72
C GLY A 101 2.74 5.28 20.37
N SER A 102 3.60 4.44 19.77
CA SER A 102 4.99 4.78 19.46
C SER A 102 5.09 5.58 18.16
N ALA A 103 6.07 6.48 18.07
CA ALA A 103 6.43 7.12 16.79
C ALA A 103 6.76 6.10 15.68
N LYS A 104 7.24 4.89 16.05
CA LYS A 104 7.51 3.79 15.11
C LYS A 104 6.23 3.18 14.51
N ALA A 105 5.07 3.35 15.14
CA ALA A 105 3.79 2.86 14.62
C ALA A 105 3.18 3.83 13.59
N THR A 106 3.68 5.06 13.50
CA THR A 106 3.19 6.05 12.55
C THR A 106 3.91 5.95 11.20
N PRO A 107 3.23 6.21 10.07
CA PRO A 107 1.81 6.53 9.96
C PRO A 107 0.90 5.28 9.94
N HIS A 108 -0.34 5.41 10.41
CA HIS A 108 -1.29 4.30 10.34
C HIS A 108 -1.95 4.20 8.95
N GLY A 109 -2.19 2.98 8.47
CA GLY A 109 -2.81 2.69 7.18
C GLY A 109 -4.23 2.15 7.30
N MET A 110 -5.03 2.37 6.27
CA MET A 110 -6.33 1.74 6.07
C MET A 110 -6.42 1.19 4.63
N ALA A 111 -6.63 -0.11 4.50
CA ALA A 111 -6.80 -0.79 3.21
C ALA A 111 -8.21 -1.37 3.13
N LEU A 112 -8.88 -1.20 1.99
CA LEU A 112 -10.27 -1.58 1.78
C LEU A 112 -10.34 -2.49 0.56
N LYS A 113 -11.15 -3.54 0.66
CA LYS A 113 -11.47 -4.48 -0.41
C LYS A 113 -12.98 -4.54 -0.56
N PHE A 114 -13.48 -3.95 -1.64
CA PHE A 114 -14.89 -3.91 -1.99
C PHE A 114 -15.26 -5.15 -2.79
N LYS A 115 -16.34 -5.82 -2.39
CA LYS A 115 -16.91 -6.94 -3.16
C LYS A 115 -18.02 -6.41 -4.06
N LEU A 116 -17.72 -6.25 -5.34
CA LEU A 116 -18.62 -5.64 -6.32
C LEU A 116 -19.75 -6.60 -6.70
N ALA A 117 -20.80 -6.06 -7.33
CA ALA A 117 -22.01 -6.81 -7.67
C ALA A 117 -21.77 -7.97 -8.65
N ASP A 118 -20.74 -7.86 -9.51
CA ASP A 118 -20.30 -8.91 -10.44
C ASP A 118 -19.34 -9.93 -9.79
N SER A 119 -19.19 -9.88 -8.46
CA SER A 119 -18.25 -10.67 -7.66
C SER A 119 -16.77 -10.36 -7.87
N SER A 120 -16.43 -9.36 -8.70
CA SER A 120 -15.06 -8.83 -8.74
C SER A 120 -14.73 -8.03 -7.48
N GLU A 121 -13.44 -7.82 -7.25
CA GLU A 121 -12.95 -7.03 -6.13
C GLU A 121 -12.31 -5.73 -6.63
N MET A 122 -12.50 -4.67 -5.86
CA MET A 122 -11.74 -3.43 -5.99
C MET A 122 -11.04 -3.14 -4.67
N ASP A 123 -9.78 -2.72 -4.75
CA ASP A 123 -8.99 -2.33 -3.58
C ASP A 123 -8.74 -0.83 -3.55
N VAL A 124 -8.72 -0.27 -2.34
CA VAL A 124 -8.27 1.10 -2.07
C VAL A 124 -7.32 1.03 -0.88
N VAL A 125 -6.15 1.64 -1.00
CA VAL A 125 -5.12 1.60 0.05
C VAL A 125 -4.70 3.02 0.38
N VAL A 126 -5.11 3.51 1.55
CA VAL A 126 -4.94 4.88 2.03
C VAL A 126 -4.09 4.91 3.31
N ASN A 127 -3.58 6.09 3.64
CA ASN A 127 -2.63 6.30 4.74
C ASN A 127 -2.90 7.61 5.48
N ALA A 128 -2.57 7.71 6.77
CA ALA A 128 -2.70 8.95 7.54
C ALA A 128 -1.84 10.12 7.02
N LEU A 129 -0.79 9.83 6.25
CA LEU A 129 0.03 10.87 5.61
C LEU A 129 -0.77 11.78 4.68
N LYS A 130 -0.46 13.08 4.68
CA LYS A 130 -1.02 14.03 3.69
C LYS A 130 -0.33 13.94 2.33
N PHE A 131 0.96 13.62 2.33
CA PHE A 131 1.80 13.43 1.14
C PHE A 131 2.92 12.43 1.46
N PHE A 132 3.53 11.85 0.43
CA PHE A 132 4.56 10.82 0.57
C PHE A 132 5.96 11.45 0.69
N PRO A 133 6.93 10.81 1.37
CA PRO A 133 8.28 11.36 1.51
C PRO A 133 9.09 11.42 0.21
N VAL A 134 8.70 10.67 -0.83
CA VAL A 134 9.43 10.52 -2.10
C VAL A 134 8.47 10.37 -3.27
N ALA A 135 8.94 10.56 -4.50
CA ALA A 135 8.12 10.53 -5.71
C ALA A 135 8.18 9.19 -6.44
N THR A 136 9.22 8.37 -6.23
CA THR A 136 9.42 7.10 -6.96
C THR A 136 9.70 5.91 -6.05
N GLY A 137 9.56 4.69 -6.59
CA GLY A 137 9.89 3.45 -5.88
C GLY A 137 11.39 3.34 -5.56
N GLU A 138 12.23 3.79 -6.48
CA GLU A 138 13.69 3.87 -6.33
C GLU A 138 14.09 4.78 -5.18
N GLU A 139 13.53 5.99 -5.12
CA GLU A 139 13.77 6.92 -4.03
C GLU A 139 13.27 6.37 -2.69
N PHE A 140 12.16 5.62 -2.68
CA PHE A 140 11.66 5.00 -1.45
C PHE A 140 12.61 3.93 -0.92
N ARG A 141 13.12 3.07 -1.80
CA ARG A 141 14.18 2.13 -1.48
C ARG A 141 15.41 2.86 -0.92
N ASP A 142 15.83 3.95 -1.56
CA ASP A 142 17.05 4.68 -1.17
C ASP A 142 16.87 5.43 0.15
N LEU A 143 15.68 5.96 0.43
CA LEU A 143 15.32 6.49 1.74
C LEU A 143 15.46 5.41 2.82
N LEU A 144 14.91 4.21 2.60
CA LEU A 144 15.01 3.10 3.55
C LEU A 144 16.46 2.65 3.76
N LYS A 145 17.27 2.60 2.69
CA LYS A 145 18.71 2.32 2.79
C LYS A 145 19.42 3.38 3.64
N ALA A 146 19.19 4.66 3.35
CA ALA A 146 19.75 5.77 4.09
C ALA A 146 19.38 5.73 5.58
N VAL A 147 18.11 5.43 5.91
CA VAL A 147 17.67 5.20 7.29
C VAL A 147 18.42 4.04 7.93
N SER A 148 18.58 2.91 7.23
CA SER A 148 19.28 1.72 7.74
C SER A 148 20.77 1.95 8.03
N GLU A 149 21.37 2.94 7.37
CA GLU A 149 22.80 3.28 7.47
C GLU A 149 23.05 4.48 8.39
N SER A 150 22.00 5.09 8.95
CA SER A 150 22.08 6.27 9.81
C SER A 150 21.95 5.93 11.30
N GLY A 151 22.49 4.78 11.71
CA GLY A 151 22.52 4.36 13.12
C GLY A 151 23.33 5.29 14.03
N PRO A 152 23.36 5.04 15.35
CA PRO A 152 24.01 5.92 16.34
C PRO A 152 25.49 6.24 16.04
N ASP A 153 26.19 5.28 15.43
CA ASP A 153 27.63 5.38 15.12
C ASP A 153 27.93 5.92 13.71
N ALA A 154 26.90 6.35 12.96
CA ALA A 154 27.08 6.85 11.60
C ALA A 154 27.82 8.20 11.58
N ALA A 155 28.79 8.34 10.68
CA ALA A 155 29.49 9.60 10.45
C ALA A 155 28.51 10.71 10.03
N LYS A 156 28.81 11.96 10.41
CA LYS A 156 28.00 13.13 10.08
C LYS A 156 28.57 13.88 8.85
N PRO A 157 27.71 14.35 7.92
CA PRO A 157 26.26 14.14 7.88
C PRO A 157 25.92 12.67 7.60
N THR A 158 24.90 12.15 8.27
CA THR A 158 24.46 10.77 8.05
C THR A 158 23.89 10.60 6.65
N PRO A 159 23.80 9.36 6.13
CA PRO A 159 23.11 9.10 4.87
C PRO A 159 21.70 9.66 4.82
N VAL A 160 20.91 9.57 5.91
CA VAL A 160 19.54 10.14 5.94
C VAL A 160 19.55 11.66 5.95
N GLU A 161 20.49 12.31 6.63
CA GLU A 161 20.64 13.78 6.60
C GLU A 161 20.98 14.25 5.17
N THR A 162 21.87 13.52 4.49
CA THR A 162 22.22 13.79 3.08
C THR A 162 21.03 13.56 2.15
N PHE A 163 20.27 12.47 2.34
CA PHE A 163 19.09 12.17 1.53
C PHE A 163 18.01 13.25 1.68
N VAL A 164 17.72 13.68 2.92
CA VAL A 164 16.71 14.72 3.21
C VAL A 164 17.12 16.08 2.65
N ALA A 165 18.41 16.40 2.63
CA ALA A 165 18.90 17.63 1.99
C ALA A 165 18.59 17.65 0.48
N ALA A 166 18.63 16.49 -0.19
CA ALA A 166 18.26 16.35 -1.60
C ALA A 166 16.76 16.16 -1.83
N HIS A 167 16.02 15.61 -0.85
CA HIS A 167 14.59 15.33 -0.90
C HIS A 167 13.87 15.95 0.30
N PRO A 168 13.58 17.26 0.30
CA PRO A 168 13.02 17.96 1.46
C PRO A 168 11.70 17.36 1.97
N ALA A 169 10.87 16.81 1.08
CA ALA A 169 9.61 16.15 1.44
C ALA A 169 9.83 14.97 2.41
N ALA A 170 10.96 14.26 2.31
CA ALA A 170 11.29 13.15 3.20
C ALA A 170 11.50 13.61 4.66
N GLY A 171 11.95 14.86 4.86
CA GLY A 171 12.10 15.45 6.19
C GLY A 171 10.78 15.92 6.82
N THR A 172 9.73 16.16 6.00
CA THR A 172 8.49 16.79 6.47
C THR A 172 7.26 15.88 6.42
N ALA A 173 7.23 14.86 5.57
CA ALA A 173 6.04 14.02 5.36
C ALA A 173 5.57 13.34 6.66
N GLY A 174 6.51 12.78 7.44
CA GLY A 174 6.19 12.09 8.70
C GLY A 174 5.45 12.97 9.71
N ALA A 175 5.73 14.28 9.74
CA ALA A 175 5.06 15.22 10.66
C ALA A 175 3.57 15.45 10.34
N THR A 176 3.11 14.98 9.17
CA THR A 176 1.69 15.10 8.79
C THR A 176 0.81 13.99 9.37
N ALA A 177 1.41 12.91 9.88
CA ALA A 177 0.70 11.83 10.55
C ALA A 177 0.97 11.89 12.06
N LYS A 178 -0.09 11.72 12.85
CA LYS A 178 -0.03 11.68 14.32
C LYS A 178 -0.76 10.44 14.81
N THR A 179 -0.52 10.07 16.06
CA THR A 179 -1.20 8.96 16.69
C THR A 179 -2.63 9.35 17.08
N PRO A 180 -3.68 8.65 16.61
CA PRO A 180 -5.06 8.97 16.95
C PRO A 180 -5.48 8.36 18.29
N SER A 181 -6.56 8.86 18.89
CA SER A 181 -7.17 8.20 20.06
C SER A 181 -7.87 6.88 19.70
N SER A 182 -8.24 6.73 18.42
CA SER A 182 -8.84 5.53 17.83
C SER A 182 -8.60 5.53 16.33
N LEU A 183 -8.45 4.34 15.72
CA LEU A 183 -8.40 4.22 14.24
C LEU A 183 -9.67 4.73 13.57
N ALA A 184 -10.79 4.81 14.31
CA ALA A 184 -12.06 5.40 13.90
C ALA A 184 -12.08 6.95 13.90
N ARG A 185 -11.05 7.59 14.47
CA ARG A 185 -10.96 9.05 14.66
C ARG A 185 -9.76 9.66 13.95
N GLN A 186 -9.34 9.06 12.84
CA GLN A 186 -8.24 9.53 12.02
C GLN A 186 -8.67 9.76 10.59
N ILE A 187 -8.14 10.81 9.97
CA ILE A 187 -8.28 11.01 8.52
C ILE A 187 -7.26 10.13 7.78
N TYR A 188 -7.71 9.45 6.73
CA TYR A 188 -6.83 8.71 5.82
C TYR A 188 -6.91 9.29 4.40
N ASN A 189 -5.76 9.43 3.75
CA ASN A 189 -5.62 10.03 2.42
C ASN A 189 -5.12 9.00 1.42
N GLY A 190 -5.56 9.12 0.17
CA GLY A 190 -5.11 8.26 -0.93
C GLY A 190 -3.64 8.42 -1.27
N VAL A 191 -3.08 9.61 -1.03
CA VAL A 191 -1.70 10.02 -1.38
C VAL A 191 -1.46 10.02 -2.89
N ASN A 192 -1.56 8.87 -3.55
CA ASN A 192 -1.55 8.78 -5.01
C ASN A 192 -2.80 9.39 -5.63
N ALA A 193 -2.66 9.96 -6.83
CA ALA A 193 -3.79 10.35 -7.65
C ALA A 193 -4.37 9.15 -8.41
N PHE A 194 -5.66 9.21 -8.71
CA PHE A 194 -6.38 8.29 -9.58
C PHE A 194 -7.21 9.11 -10.57
N VAL A 195 -7.81 8.45 -11.56
CA VAL A 195 -8.62 9.12 -12.58
C VAL A 195 -10.01 8.51 -12.63
N PHE A 196 -11.03 9.34 -12.41
CA PHE A 196 -12.40 8.95 -12.74
C PHE A 196 -12.61 9.01 -14.25
N VAL A 197 -13.37 8.05 -14.76
CA VAL A 197 -13.90 8.05 -16.13
C VAL A 197 -15.42 7.96 -16.06
N ASP A 198 -16.12 8.93 -16.62
CA ASP A 198 -17.59 8.94 -16.65
C ASP A 198 -18.16 8.15 -17.85
N LYS A 199 -19.50 8.12 -17.97
CA LYS A 199 -20.20 7.42 -19.06
C LYS A 199 -19.94 8.01 -20.44
N ALA A 200 -19.52 9.26 -20.52
CA ALA A 200 -19.14 9.94 -21.77
C ALA A 200 -17.63 9.82 -22.06
N GLY A 201 -16.86 9.14 -21.21
CA GLY A 201 -15.41 9.00 -21.33
C GLY A 201 -14.62 10.21 -20.84
N LYS A 202 -15.26 11.19 -20.18
CA LYS A 202 -14.56 12.32 -19.58
C LYS A 202 -13.72 11.85 -18.41
N ARG A 203 -12.49 12.35 -18.35
CA ARG A 203 -11.49 12.00 -17.33
C ARG A 203 -11.38 13.12 -16.29
N GLN A 204 -11.28 12.77 -15.01
CA GLN A 204 -11.04 13.70 -13.92
C GLN A 204 -10.09 13.07 -12.90
N ALA A 205 -8.90 13.65 -12.75
CA ALA A 205 -7.97 13.21 -11.71
C ALA A 205 -8.47 13.60 -10.31
N PHE A 206 -8.24 12.74 -9.34
CA PHE A 206 -8.66 12.94 -7.96
C PHE A 206 -7.72 12.25 -6.96
N ARG A 207 -7.81 12.64 -5.68
CA ARG A 207 -7.23 11.92 -4.55
C ARG A 207 -8.33 11.54 -3.55
N TYR A 208 -8.28 10.31 -3.03
CA TYR A 208 -9.20 9.86 -1.99
C TYR A 208 -8.93 10.56 -0.65
N ARG A 209 -9.99 10.80 0.12
CA ARG A 209 -9.92 11.22 1.52
C ARG A 209 -11.04 10.55 2.31
N PHE A 210 -10.70 9.91 3.42
CA PHE A 210 -11.62 9.26 4.33
C PHE A 210 -11.66 10.06 5.61
N VAL A 211 -12.79 10.71 5.89
CA VAL A 211 -12.96 11.62 7.02
C VAL A 211 -13.88 10.96 8.05
N PRO A 212 -13.45 10.78 9.30
CA PRO A 212 -14.29 10.16 10.33
C PRO A 212 -15.52 11.02 10.60
N VAL A 213 -16.71 10.44 10.53
CA VAL A 213 -17.97 11.16 10.81
C VAL A 213 -18.00 11.68 12.26
N ALA A 214 -17.39 10.93 13.18
CA ALA A 214 -17.29 11.31 14.58
C ALA A 214 -16.30 12.45 14.85
N GLY A 215 -15.56 12.91 13.83
CA GLY A 215 -14.48 13.89 13.93
C GLY A 215 -13.11 13.26 14.15
N GLU A 216 -12.06 14.00 13.81
CA GLU A 216 -10.68 13.62 14.08
C GLU A 216 -10.32 13.87 15.54
N ASP A 217 -9.50 13.01 16.13
CA ASP A 217 -8.99 13.15 17.50
C ASP A 217 -7.60 12.52 17.61
N LEU A 218 -6.60 13.37 17.87
CA LEU A 218 -5.17 13.03 17.80
C LEU A 218 -4.53 13.29 19.15
N LEU A 219 -3.79 12.29 19.63
CA LEU A 219 -3.08 12.35 20.90
C LEU A 219 -1.76 13.11 20.75
N SER A 220 -1.33 13.77 21.82
CA SER A 220 0.07 14.16 21.98
C SER A 220 0.97 12.91 22.12
N PRO A 221 2.27 13.00 21.82
CA PRO A 221 3.20 11.88 22.04
C PRO A 221 3.19 11.36 23.49
N GLU A 222 3.01 12.25 24.46
CA GLU A 222 2.97 11.89 25.90
C GLU A 222 1.70 11.13 26.28
N GLU A 223 0.55 11.48 25.68
CA GLU A 223 -0.70 10.76 25.88
C GLU A 223 -0.71 9.41 25.17
N ALA A 224 -0.16 9.36 23.94
CA ALA A 224 0.00 8.14 23.16
C ALA A 224 0.90 7.12 23.87
N ALA A 225 2.02 7.56 24.44
CA ALA A 225 2.96 6.70 25.18
C ALA A 225 2.38 6.09 26.47
N LYS A 226 1.27 6.64 26.99
CA LYS A 226 0.55 6.11 28.17
C LYS A 226 -0.51 5.08 27.82
N GLN A 227 -0.83 4.91 26.53
CA GLN A 227 -1.81 3.90 26.10
C GLN A 227 -1.22 2.49 26.17
N GLY A 228 -2.09 1.48 26.20
CA GLY A 228 -1.66 0.08 26.14
C GLY A 228 -1.04 -0.28 24.77
N ASP A 229 -0.17 -1.29 24.75
CA ASP A 229 0.63 -1.67 23.57
C ASP A 229 -0.17 -1.86 22.27
N SER A 230 -1.42 -2.32 22.36
CA SER A 230 -2.29 -2.61 21.21
C SER A 230 -3.64 -1.91 21.31
N TYR A 231 -3.69 -0.73 21.95
CA TYR A 231 -4.94 -0.04 22.24
C TYR A 231 -5.75 0.29 20.97
N LEU A 232 -5.12 0.70 19.87
CA LEU A 232 -5.82 1.01 18.62
C LEU A 232 -6.49 -0.24 18.05
N MET A 233 -5.76 -1.35 18.01
CA MET A 233 -6.28 -2.61 17.45
C MET A 233 -7.43 -3.16 18.28
N GLN A 234 -7.31 -3.10 19.61
CA GLN A 234 -8.34 -3.58 20.54
C GLN A 234 -9.57 -2.66 20.55
N GLU A 235 -9.35 -1.35 20.51
CA GLU A 235 -10.39 -0.34 20.57
C GLU A 235 -11.30 -0.42 19.35
N ILE A 236 -10.74 -0.48 18.14
CA ILE A 236 -11.57 -0.54 16.92
C ILE A 236 -12.35 -1.85 16.84
N ALA A 237 -11.72 -2.99 17.18
CA ALA A 237 -12.38 -4.29 17.18
C ALA A 237 -13.54 -4.35 18.17
N THR A 238 -13.36 -3.74 19.35
CA THR A 238 -14.40 -3.63 20.37
C THR A 238 -15.50 -2.66 19.95
N ARG A 239 -15.14 -1.51 19.38
CA ARG A 239 -16.08 -0.46 18.98
C ARG A 239 -17.06 -0.96 17.95
N VAL A 240 -16.57 -1.54 16.84
CA VAL A 240 -17.45 -1.98 15.74
C VAL A 240 -18.42 -3.08 16.16
N GLY A 241 -18.12 -3.85 17.22
CA GLY A 241 -19.03 -4.83 17.81
C GLY A 241 -20.14 -4.23 18.68
N LYS A 242 -20.05 -2.94 19.03
CA LYS A 242 -21.01 -2.21 19.87
C LYS A 242 -21.80 -1.17 19.09
N GLU A 243 -21.14 -0.44 18.21
CA GLU A 243 -21.73 0.63 17.41
C GLU A 243 -21.05 0.74 16.03
N PRO A 244 -21.77 1.17 14.98
CA PRO A 244 -21.17 1.40 13.68
C PRO A 244 -20.12 2.52 13.70
N VAL A 245 -18.96 2.28 13.09
CA VAL A 245 -17.95 3.31 12.80
C VAL A 245 -18.15 3.81 11.37
N SER A 246 -18.20 5.13 11.16
CA SER A 246 -18.48 5.69 9.84
C SER A 246 -17.43 6.70 9.38
N PHE A 247 -17.08 6.63 8.09
CA PHE A 247 -16.24 7.60 7.39
C PHE A 247 -16.99 8.16 6.18
N LYS A 248 -16.91 9.49 5.98
CA LYS A 248 -17.20 10.11 4.70
C LYS A 248 -16.06 9.84 3.73
N VAL A 249 -16.37 9.32 2.56
CA VAL A 249 -15.40 9.06 1.50
C VAL A 249 -15.52 10.21 0.51
N LEU A 250 -14.45 10.98 0.36
CA LEU A 250 -14.40 12.17 -0.48
C LEU A 250 -13.38 11.99 -1.61
N ALA A 251 -13.66 12.59 -2.76
CA ALA A 251 -12.69 12.82 -3.81
C ALA A 251 -12.29 14.29 -3.84
N GLN A 252 -11.03 14.60 -3.53
CA GLN A 252 -10.44 15.91 -3.83
C GLN A 252 -10.12 15.93 -5.32
N LEU A 253 -10.68 16.85 -6.10
CA LEU A 253 -10.51 16.91 -7.55
C LEU A 253 -9.29 17.76 -7.91
N ALA A 254 -8.48 17.27 -8.85
CA ALA A 254 -7.38 18.06 -9.41
C ALA A 254 -7.91 19.20 -10.29
N GLU A 255 -7.20 20.31 -10.24
CA GLU A 255 -7.27 21.42 -11.19
C GLU A 255 -6.04 21.44 -12.10
N ALA A 256 -6.06 22.30 -13.10
CA ALA A 256 -4.92 22.48 -14.00
C ALA A 256 -3.66 22.88 -13.21
N GLY A 257 -2.56 22.16 -13.44
CA GLY A 257 -1.27 22.35 -12.77
C GLY A 257 -1.08 21.53 -11.49
N ASP A 258 -2.12 20.87 -10.99
CA ASP A 258 -1.95 19.91 -9.89
C ASP A 258 -1.22 18.66 -10.38
N PRO A 259 -0.13 18.22 -9.72
CA PRO A 259 0.63 17.06 -10.15
C PRO A 259 -0.13 15.77 -9.85
N THR A 260 -0.32 14.95 -10.87
CA THR A 260 -0.91 13.61 -10.74
C THR A 260 0.14 12.52 -10.56
N ASN A 261 1.40 12.82 -10.87
CA ASN A 261 2.52 11.87 -10.87
C ASN A 261 3.52 12.03 -9.71
N ASP A 262 3.25 12.94 -8.77
CA ASP A 262 4.19 13.27 -7.70
C ASP A 262 3.47 13.31 -6.35
N ALA A 263 3.58 12.21 -5.61
CA ALA A 263 2.96 12.04 -4.30
C ALA A 263 3.62 12.91 -3.20
N THR A 264 4.78 13.53 -3.46
CA THR A 264 5.41 14.46 -2.50
C THR A 264 4.70 15.82 -2.46
N LYS A 265 3.90 16.12 -3.48
CA LYS A 265 3.21 17.40 -3.65
C LYS A 265 1.74 17.27 -3.30
N PRO A 266 1.30 17.65 -2.08
CA PRO A 266 -0.12 17.71 -1.75
C PRO A 266 -0.82 18.77 -2.62
N TRP A 267 -2.08 18.54 -2.97
CA TRP A 267 -2.90 19.57 -3.63
C TRP A 267 -3.47 20.52 -2.58
N PRO A 268 -3.78 21.79 -2.94
CA PRO A 268 -4.34 22.74 -2.00
C PRO A 268 -5.61 22.22 -1.29
N ASP A 269 -5.74 22.47 0.02
CA ASP A 269 -6.93 22.08 0.79
C ASP A 269 -8.22 22.76 0.27
N SER A 270 -8.09 23.84 -0.50
CA SER A 270 -9.21 24.56 -1.14
C SER A 270 -9.77 23.86 -2.39
N ARG A 271 -9.14 22.78 -2.87
CA ARG A 271 -9.64 22.04 -4.04
C ARG A 271 -11.03 21.50 -3.78
N LYS A 272 -11.86 21.53 -4.83
CA LYS A 272 -13.23 21.01 -4.77
C LYS A 272 -13.21 19.54 -4.31
N THR A 273 -14.01 19.22 -3.31
CA THR A 273 -14.28 17.84 -2.89
C THR A 273 -15.67 17.40 -3.35
N VAL A 274 -15.79 16.14 -3.77
CA VAL A 274 -17.07 15.47 -4.04
C VAL A 274 -17.29 14.37 -3.00
N ASP A 275 -18.49 14.31 -2.41
CA ASP A 275 -18.90 13.17 -1.57
C ASP A 275 -19.06 11.94 -2.47
N LEU A 276 -18.30 10.88 -2.22
CA LEU A 276 -18.42 9.61 -2.92
C LEU A 276 -19.41 8.67 -2.23
N GLY A 277 -19.65 8.86 -0.94
CA GLY A 277 -20.46 7.97 -0.13
C GLY A 277 -19.97 7.86 1.31
N THR A 278 -20.57 6.91 2.02
CA THR A 278 -20.26 6.64 3.43
C THR A 278 -19.81 5.19 3.59
N LEU A 279 -18.62 5.02 4.17
CA LEU A 279 -18.12 3.73 4.64
C LEU A 279 -18.61 3.52 6.07
N THR A 280 -19.27 2.39 6.33
CA THR A 280 -19.78 2.01 7.65
C THR A 280 -19.26 0.64 8.05
N LEU A 281 -18.52 0.56 9.16
CA LEU A 281 -17.89 -0.64 9.70
C LEU A 281 -18.68 -1.11 10.92
N THR A 282 -19.01 -2.40 10.97
CA THR A 282 -20.00 -2.94 11.92
C THR A 282 -19.60 -4.25 12.58
N LYS A 283 -18.43 -4.81 12.22
CA LYS A 283 -18.05 -6.12 12.71
C LYS A 283 -16.53 -6.31 12.69
N ALA A 284 -15.98 -6.84 13.77
CA ALA A 284 -14.60 -7.31 13.79
C ALA A 284 -14.52 -8.73 13.22
N VAL A 285 -13.44 -9.05 12.51
CA VAL A 285 -13.17 -10.44 12.09
C VAL A 285 -12.61 -11.20 13.30
N PRO A 286 -13.25 -12.30 13.76
CA PRO A 286 -12.87 -12.98 14.99
C PRO A 286 -11.42 -13.46 15.03
N ASP A 287 -10.91 -14.02 13.93
CA ASP A 287 -9.50 -14.35 13.75
C ASP A 287 -8.86 -13.42 12.72
N SER A 288 -8.62 -12.17 13.14
CA SER A 288 -7.98 -11.17 12.29
C SER A 288 -6.63 -11.65 11.78
N LYS A 289 -5.82 -12.30 12.63
CA LYS A 289 -4.46 -12.71 12.26
C LYS A 289 -4.48 -13.74 11.13
N GLU A 290 -5.41 -14.69 11.16
CA GLU A 290 -5.56 -15.65 10.08
C GLU A 290 -6.10 -14.99 8.81
N ALA A 291 -7.15 -14.17 8.93
CA ALA A 291 -7.71 -13.44 7.79
C ALA A 291 -6.66 -12.56 7.09
N GLU A 292 -5.79 -11.92 7.86
CA GLU A 292 -4.70 -11.08 7.36
C GLU A 292 -3.70 -11.83 6.47
N LYS A 293 -3.49 -13.13 6.66
CA LYS A 293 -2.57 -13.90 5.83
C LYS A 293 -3.05 -13.96 4.38
N ALA A 294 -4.35 -14.20 4.18
CA ALA A 294 -4.97 -14.30 2.86
C ALA A 294 -5.14 -12.94 2.16
N LEU A 295 -5.25 -11.84 2.93
CA LEU A 295 -5.55 -10.52 2.37
C LEU A 295 -4.35 -9.86 1.67
N LEU A 296 -4.47 -9.70 0.36
CA LEU A 296 -3.65 -8.82 -0.48
C LEU A 296 -4.52 -7.66 -0.98
N PHE A 297 -4.00 -6.44 -0.86
CA PHE A 297 -4.67 -5.22 -1.32
C PHE A 297 -3.80 -4.56 -2.37
N MET A 298 -4.26 -4.49 -3.62
CA MET A 298 -3.47 -4.00 -4.74
C MET A 298 -3.98 -2.63 -5.20
N PRO A 299 -3.17 -1.55 -5.18
CA PRO A 299 -3.67 -0.21 -5.51
C PRO A 299 -4.13 -0.05 -6.97
N ASN A 300 -3.81 -1.01 -7.84
CA ASN A 300 -4.28 -1.08 -9.23
C ASN A 300 -5.44 -2.07 -9.45
N ALA A 301 -5.93 -2.76 -8.40
CA ALA A 301 -7.15 -3.56 -8.49
C ALA A 301 -8.36 -2.62 -8.46
N LEU A 302 -8.65 -2.03 -9.61
CA LEU A 302 -9.70 -1.02 -9.79
C LEU A 302 -10.85 -1.59 -10.63
N THR A 303 -12.00 -0.93 -10.56
CA THR A 303 -13.16 -1.24 -11.42
C THR A 303 -13.25 -0.26 -12.59
N ASP A 304 -13.91 -0.67 -13.68
CA ASP A 304 -14.14 0.20 -14.84
C ASP A 304 -14.76 1.54 -14.40
N GLY A 305 -14.22 2.66 -14.87
CA GLY A 305 -14.60 4.00 -14.39
C GLY A 305 -13.66 4.61 -13.34
N ILE A 306 -12.67 3.85 -12.85
CA ILE A 306 -11.57 4.35 -12.03
C ILE A 306 -10.26 3.76 -12.58
N GLU A 307 -9.31 4.63 -12.90
CA GLU A 307 -8.02 4.26 -13.45
C GLU A 307 -6.88 4.77 -12.57
N VAL A 308 -5.71 4.13 -12.70
CA VAL A 308 -4.47 4.66 -12.15
C VAL A 308 -4.09 5.96 -12.86
N SER A 309 -3.43 6.87 -12.13
CA SER A 309 -2.79 8.04 -12.74
C SER A 309 -1.41 7.67 -13.32
N ASP A 310 -0.66 8.67 -13.74
CA ASP A 310 0.75 8.58 -14.14
C ASP A 310 1.73 8.59 -12.95
N ASP A 311 1.25 8.32 -11.72
CA ASP A 311 2.08 8.20 -10.52
C ASP A 311 2.91 6.90 -10.50
N PRO A 312 4.25 6.98 -10.56
CA PRO A 312 5.11 5.80 -10.62
C PRO A 312 5.11 4.99 -9.33
N LEU A 313 4.66 5.55 -8.21
CA LEU A 313 4.54 4.80 -6.96
C LEU A 313 3.48 3.72 -7.01
N ILE A 314 2.44 3.84 -7.86
CA ILE A 314 1.40 2.82 -7.94
C ILE A 314 2.01 1.48 -8.40
N ASP A 315 2.81 1.51 -9.47
CA ASP A 315 3.48 0.32 -9.99
C ASP A 315 4.55 -0.21 -9.02
N ALA A 316 5.34 0.68 -8.41
CA ALA A 316 6.32 0.29 -7.40
C ALA A 316 5.66 -0.43 -6.21
N ARG A 317 4.49 0.06 -5.77
CA ARG A 317 3.71 -0.56 -4.68
C ARG A 317 3.18 -1.93 -5.09
N VAL A 318 2.60 -2.06 -6.29
CA VAL A 318 2.11 -3.33 -6.84
C VAL A 318 3.20 -4.41 -6.78
N GLN A 319 4.40 -4.08 -7.27
CA GLN A 319 5.52 -5.02 -7.29
C GLN A 319 6.01 -5.35 -5.87
N ALA A 320 6.20 -4.35 -5.00
CA ALA A 320 6.65 -4.57 -3.63
C ALA A 320 5.62 -5.39 -2.80
N TYR A 321 4.33 -5.15 -3.01
CA TYR A 321 3.26 -5.87 -2.32
C TYR A 321 3.21 -7.34 -2.74
N ALA A 322 3.40 -7.63 -4.03
CA ALA A 322 3.49 -9.00 -4.53
C ALA A 322 4.69 -9.75 -3.92
N VAL A 323 5.87 -9.10 -3.86
CA VAL A 323 7.07 -9.67 -3.23
C VAL A 323 6.83 -9.94 -1.74
N SER A 324 6.31 -8.95 -0.99
CA SER A 324 6.02 -9.13 0.44
C SER A 324 4.95 -10.19 0.69
N PHE A 325 3.93 -10.29 -0.18
CA PHE A 325 2.90 -11.32 -0.09
C PHE A 325 3.50 -12.70 -0.29
N SER A 326 4.23 -12.91 -1.38
CA SER A 326 4.87 -14.21 -1.68
C SER A 326 5.77 -14.68 -0.53
N ARG A 327 6.61 -13.78 0.00
CA ARG A 327 7.57 -14.11 1.07
C ARG A 327 6.94 -14.41 2.42
N ARG A 328 5.75 -13.88 2.73
CA ARG A 328 5.07 -14.15 4.01
C ARG A 328 4.20 -15.41 4.01
N GLN A 329 3.98 -16.01 2.83
CA GLN A 329 3.31 -17.32 2.70
C GLN A 329 4.29 -18.50 2.81
N GLN A 330 5.60 -18.22 2.83
CA GLN A 330 6.67 -19.21 3.04
C GLN A 330 6.93 -19.38 4.53
#